data_AF-A0A0P7YHX1-F1
#
_entry.id   AF-A0A0P7YHX1-F1
#
_cell.length_a   1.000
_cell.length_b   1.000
_cell.length_c   1.000
_cell.angle_alpha   90.00
_cell.angle_beta   90.00
_cell.angle_gamma   90.00
#
_symmetry.space_group_name_H-M   'P 1'
#
loop_
_entity.id
_entity.type
_entity.pdbx_description
1 polymer ?
#
loop_
_entity_poly.entity_id
_entity_poly.type
_entity_poly.pdbx_seq_one_letter_code
_entity_poly.pdbx_strand_id
1 'polypeptide(L)'
;GLGVVTIGIGQQSTHGAVGESIRLEAVGEQRLQLAAEREQDARLLRLEEETLGAHLPEHVRADVAASRGLGVILSFNTWRLLRHDQGLPVADAKAVVLRLLGDAIARWPDP
;
A
#
# COMPACT_ATOMS: atom_id res chain seq x y z
N GLY A 1 -70.63 -25.80 15.64
CA GLY A 1 -70.05 -24.59 15.05
C GLY A 1 -68.54 -24.75 15.03
N LEU A 2 -67.93 -24.66 13.87
CA LEU A 2 -66.51 -24.94 13.60
C LEU A 2 -65.60 -23.91 14.31
N GLY A 3 -64.68 -24.40 15.15
CA GLY A 3 -63.57 -23.60 15.66
C GLY A 3 -62.44 -23.59 14.64
N VAL A 4 -62.11 -22.40 14.13
CA VAL A 4 -60.99 -22.19 13.20
C VAL A 4 -59.69 -22.37 13.97
N VAL A 5 -58.94 -23.42 13.64
CA VAL A 5 -57.54 -23.60 14.07
C VAL A 5 -56.67 -22.78 13.13
N THR A 6 -56.17 -21.63 13.60
CA THR A 6 -55.14 -20.89 12.87
C THR A 6 -53.80 -21.56 13.10
N ILE A 7 -53.24 -22.15 12.05
CA ILE A 7 -51.89 -22.71 12.01
C ILE A 7 -50.89 -21.56 12.17
N GLY A 8 -50.16 -21.54 13.29
CA GLY A 8 -49.01 -20.64 13.48
C GLY A 8 -47.89 -21.04 12.53
N ILE A 9 -47.80 -20.35 11.39
CA ILE A 9 -46.66 -20.45 10.48
C ILE A 9 -45.47 -19.76 11.17
N GLY A 10 -44.40 -20.52 11.38
CA GLY A 10 -43.21 -20.12 12.12
C GLY A 10 -42.61 -18.80 11.62
N GLN A 11 -42.61 -17.79 12.50
CA GLN A 11 -41.78 -16.59 12.41
C GLN A 11 -40.39 -16.92 12.99
N GLN A 12 -39.60 -17.71 12.28
CA GLN A 12 -38.16 -17.89 12.58
C GLN A 12 -37.42 -18.10 11.26
N SER A 13 -36.78 -17.04 10.72
CA SER A 13 -35.55 -17.06 9.88
C SER A 13 -35.34 -15.84 8.98
N THR A 14 -35.89 -14.66 9.30
CA THR A 14 -35.50 -13.41 8.59
C THR A 14 -34.28 -12.74 9.24
N HIS A 15 -34.03 -12.99 10.53
CA HIS A 15 -32.95 -12.33 11.27
C HIS A 15 -31.54 -12.86 10.93
N GLY A 16 -31.42 -14.14 10.55
CA GLY A 16 -30.14 -14.74 10.16
C GLY A 16 -29.67 -14.34 8.76
N ALA A 17 -30.58 -14.37 7.78
CA ALA A 17 -30.28 -14.03 6.39
C ALA A 17 -29.94 -12.53 6.21
N VAL A 18 -30.61 -11.64 6.93
CA VAL A 18 -30.29 -10.20 6.93
C VAL A 18 -28.92 -9.95 7.55
N GLY A 19 -28.59 -10.63 8.66
CA GLY A 19 -27.27 -10.53 9.30
C GLY A 19 -26.12 -11.09 8.45
N GLU A 20 -26.38 -12.12 7.64
CA GLU A 20 -25.41 -12.65 6.67
C GLU A 20 -25.22 -11.73 5.48
N SER A 21 -26.31 -11.15 4.94
CA SER A 21 -26.24 -10.15 3.86
C SER A 21 -25.41 -8.93 4.26
N ILE A 22 -25.63 -8.39 5.47
CA ILE A 22 -24.87 -7.22 5.98
C ILE A 22 -23.37 -7.57 6.15
N ARG A 23 -23.04 -8.78 6.60
CA ARG A 23 -21.63 -9.21 6.73
C ARG A 23 -20.96 -9.35 5.37
N LEU A 24 -21.66 -9.91 4.38
CA LEU A 24 -21.13 -10.07 3.03
C LEU A 24 -20.92 -8.71 2.34
N GLU A 25 -21.84 -7.77 2.53
CA GLU A 25 -21.70 -6.38 2.07
C GLU A 25 -20.48 -5.70 2.71
N ALA A 26 -20.33 -5.77 4.04
CA ALA A 26 -19.20 -5.16 4.75
C ALA A 26 -17.84 -5.75 4.30
N VAL A 27 -17.77 -7.07 4.06
CA VAL A 27 -16.56 -7.71 3.52
C VAL A 27 -16.28 -7.23 2.08
N GLY A 28 -17.32 -7.05 1.27
CA GLY A 28 -17.22 -6.50 -0.08
C GLY A 28 -16.66 -5.08 -0.08
N GLU A 29 -17.20 -4.20 0.76
CA GLU A 29 -16.72 -2.82 0.94
C GLU A 29 -15.26 -2.77 1.39
N GLN A 30 -14.88 -3.58 2.39
CA GLN A 30 -13.52 -3.63 2.89
C GLN A 30 -12.52 -4.13 1.81
N ARG A 31 -12.93 -5.09 0.97
CA ARG A 31 -12.11 -5.55 -0.16
C ARG A 31 -11.91 -4.48 -1.21
N LEU A 32 -12.96 -3.70 -1.52
CA LEU A 32 -12.88 -2.59 -2.46
C LEU A 32 -11.95 -1.49 -1.95
N GLN A 33 -12.03 -1.17 -0.65
CA GLN A 33 -11.16 -0.18 -0.02
C GLN A 33 -9.69 -0.61 -0.07
N LEU A 34 -9.38 -1.86 0.30
CA LEU A 34 -8.02 -2.41 0.22
C LEU A 34 -7.48 -2.43 -1.23
N ALA A 35 -8.35 -2.68 -2.21
CA ALA A 35 -7.96 -2.64 -3.62
C ALA A 35 -7.64 -1.22 -4.09
N ALA A 36 -8.44 -0.23 -3.66
CA ALA A 36 -8.20 1.17 -3.98
C ALA A 36 -6.90 1.70 -3.34
N GLU A 37 -6.63 1.36 -2.08
CA GLU A 37 -5.37 1.69 -1.40
C GLU A 37 -4.17 1.10 -2.14
N ARG A 38 -4.23 -0.18 -2.51
CA ARG A 38 -3.18 -0.84 -3.28
C ARG A 38 -2.93 -0.21 -4.64
N GLU A 39 -3.98 0.18 -5.36
CA GLU A 39 -3.83 0.87 -6.65
C GLU A 39 -3.20 2.26 -6.46
N GLN A 40 -3.59 2.99 -5.41
CA GLN A 40 -3.01 4.30 -5.11
C GLN A 40 -1.52 4.19 -4.77
N ASP A 41 -1.14 3.20 -3.96
CA ASP A 41 0.26 2.90 -3.65
C ASP A 41 1.05 2.53 -4.91
N ALA A 42 0.50 1.67 -5.76
CA ALA A 42 1.13 1.29 -7.03
C ALA A 42 1.30 2.48 -7.99
N ARG A 43 0.32 3.39 -8.04
CA ARG A 43 0.42 4.64 -8.83
C ARG A 43 1.54 5.55 -8.31
N LEU A 44 1.67 5.68 -6.99
CA LEU A 44 2.73 6.50 -6.40
C LEU A 44 4.12 5.90 -6.69
N LEU A 45 4.28 4.59 -6.53
CA LEU A 45 5.52 3.88 -6.87
C LEU A 45 5.92 4.08 -8.34
N ARG A 46 4.97 3.95 -9.27
CA ARG A 46 5.23 4.21 -10.70
C ARG A 46 5.73 5.62 -10.95
N LEU A 47 5.13 6.63 -10.29
CA LEU A 47 5.55 8.02 -10.44
C LEU A 47 6.98 8.25 -9.88
N GLU A 48 7.30 7.64 -8.74
CA GLU A 48 8.65 7.68 -8.16
C GLU A 48 9.68 7.03 -9.08
N GLU A 49 9.36 5.86 -9.64
CA GLU A 49 10.21 5.14 -10.59
C GLU A 49 10.43 5.93 -11.89
N GLU A 50 9.36 6.47 -12.48
CA GLU A 50 9.43 7.28 -13.71
C GLU A 50 10.27 8.55 -13.50
N THR A 51 10.03 9.25 -12.39
CA THR A 51 10.76 10.47 -12.03
C THR A 51 12.24 10.17 -11.83
N LEU A 52 12.57 9.10 -11.09
CA LEU A 52 13.95 8.72 -10.86
C LEU A 52 14.63 8.28 -12.16
N GLY A 53 13.99 7.40 -12.93
CA GLY A 53 14.51 6.84 -14.17
C GLY A 53 14.85 7.91 -15.24
N ALA A 54 14.08 9.00 -15.28
CA ALA A 54 14.34 10.13 -16.16
C ALA A 54 15.68 10.86 -15.85
N HIS A 55 16.17 10.76 -14.62
CA HIS A 55 17.38 11.44 -14.16
C HIS A 55 18.61 10.52 -14.03
N LEU A 56 18.44 9.20 -14.08
CA LEU A 56 19.56 8.27 -13.98
C LEU A 56 20.39 8.24 -15.27
N PRO A 57 21.73 8.09 -15.19
CA PRO A 57 22.54 7.75 -16.35
C PRO A 57 22.17 6.39 -16.95
N GLU A 58 22.40 6.18 -18.25
CA GLU A 58 22.04 4.93 -18.94
C GLU A 58 22.71 3.69 -18.33
N HIS A 59 23.98 3.78 -17.97
CA HIS A 59 24.70 2.67 -17.33
C HIS A 59 24.10 2.30 -15.96
N VAL A 60 23.50 3.24 -15.23
CA VAL A 60 22.79 2.98 -13.98
C VAL A 60 21.40 2.39 -14.25
N ARG A 61 20.69 2.88 -15.28
CA ARG A 61 19.40 2.31 -15.71
C ARG A 61 19.53 0.85 -16.14
N ALA A 62 20.63 0.50 -16.80
CA ALA A 62 20.92 -0.87 -17.23
C ALA A 62 21.16 -1.82 -16.04
N ASP A 63 21.60 -1.30 -14.88
CA ASP A 63 21.66 -2.05 -13.63
C ASP A 63 20.33 -1.95 -12.87
N VAL A 64 19.49 -2.97 -13.06
CA VAL A 64 18.16 -3.07 -12.41
C VAL A 64 18.27 -3.02 -10.89
N ALA A 65 19.31 -3.63 -10.30
CA ALA A 65 19.47 -3.66 -8.85
C ALA A 65 19.85 -2.27 -8.32
N ALA A 66 20.77 -1.58 -9.01
CA ALA A 66 21.14 -0.21 -8.66
C ALA A 66 19.95 0.75 -8.79
N SER A 67 19.23 0.70 -9.92
CA SER A 67 18.07 1.55 -10.18
C SER A 67 16.97 1.35 -9.13
N ARG A 68 16.61 0.10 -8.82
CA ARG A 68 15.61 -0.19 -7.78
C ARG A 68 16.08 0.19 -6.38
N GLY A 69 17.35 -0.05 -6.07
CA GLY A 69 17.95 0.34 -4.79
C GLY A 69 17.84 1.84 -4.54
N LEU A 70 18.12 2.66 -5.56
CA LEU A 70 17.92 4.12 -5.51
C LEU A 70 16.46 4.49 -5.32
N GLY A 71 15.55 3.80 -6.02
CA GLY A 71 14.10 3.98 -5.85
C GLY A 71 13.69 3.79 -4.39
N VAL A 72 14.16 2.71 -3.75
CA VAL A 72 13.89 2.47 -2.32
C VAL A 72 14.48 3.58 -1.44
N ILE A 73 15.75 3.93 -1.63
CA ILE A 73 16.46 4.94 -0.81
C ILE A 73 15.76 6.30 -0.87
N LEU A 74 15.30 6.68 -2.07
CA LEU A 74 14.70 8.00 -2.33
C LEU A 74 13.17 8.02 -2.21
N SER A 75 12.53 6.86 -2.01
CA SER A 75 11.07 6.76 -1.92
C SER A 75 10.49 7.57 -0.77
N PHE A 76 9.27 8.07 -0.98
CA PHE A 76 8.47 8.68 0.08
C PHE A 76 8.25 7.71 1.24
N ASN A 77 8.12 6.41 0.97
CA ASN A 77 7.95 5.41 2.03
C ASN A 77 9.16 5.32 2.95
N THR A 78 10.39 5.37 2.43
CA THR A 78 11.60 5.44 3.27
C THR A 78 11.63 6.70 4.11
N TRP A 79 11.27 7.85 3.53
CA TRP A 79 11.16 9.09 4.29
C TRP A 79 10.09 9.03 5.40
N ARG A 80 8.92 8.46 5.10
CA ARG A 80 7.83 8.23 6.06
C ARG A 80 8.27 7.30 7.19
N LEU A 81 8.90 6.19 6.87
CA LEU A 81 9.44 5.25 7.85
C LEU A 81 10.38 5.95 8.84
N LEU A 82 11.35 6.71 8.32
CA LEU A 82 12.33 7.41 9.15
C LEU A 82 11.70 8.50 10.02
N ARG A 83 10.80 9.31 9.45
CA ARG A 83 10.27 10.51 10.12
C ARG A 83 9.07 10.22 11.02
N HIS A 84 8.18 9.34 10.58
CA HIS A 84 6.92 9.08 11.25
C HIS A 84 7.02 7.86 12.15
N ASP A 85 7.47 6.73 11.61
CA ASP A 85 7.44 5.46 12.33
C ASP A 85 8.62 5.35 13.32
N GLN A 86 9.79 5.88 12.95
CA GLN A 86 10.97 5.93 13.84
C GLN A 86 11.13 7.27 14.58
N GLY A 87 10.33 8.29 14.23
CA GLY A 87 10.34 9.59 14.90
C GLY A 87 11.65 10.38 14.75
N LEU A 88 12.46 10.10 13.73
CA LEU A 88 13.74 10.80 13.56
C LEU A 88 13.51 12.30 13.25
N PRO A 89 14.34 13.19 13.83
CA PRO A 89 14.45 14.56 13.37
C PRO A 89 14.77 14.64 11.88
N VAL A 90 14.39 15.73 11.22
CA VAL A 90 14.66 15.96 9.79
C VAL A 90 16.14 15.77 9.46
N ALA A 91 17.03 16.31 10.29
CA ALA A 91 18.47 16.26 10.10
C ALA A 91 19.01 14.83 10.11
N ASP A 92 18.55 14.01 11.07
CA ASP A 92 19.01 12.63 11.23
C ASP A 92 18.45 11.73 10.12
N ALA A 93 17.17 11.88 9.77
CA ALA A 93 16.59 11.17 8.63
C ALA A 93 17.32 11.51 7.32
N LYS A 94 17.64 12.79 7.10
CA LYS A 94 18.44 13.24 5.96
C LYS A 94 19.83 12.61 5.98
N ALA A 95 20.49 12.56 7.13
CA ALA A 95 21.81 11.95 7.27
C ALA A 95 21.79 10.45 6.90
N VAL A 96 20.75 9.72 7.32
CA VAL A 96 20.55 8.31 6.94
C VAL A 96 20.40 8.16 5.43
N VAL A 97 19.49 8.91 4.80
CA VAL A 97 19.26 8.85 3.35
C VAL A 97 20.53 9.20 2.57
N LEU A 98 21.23 10.26 2.97
CA LEU A 98 22.49 10.67 2.33
C LEU A 98 23.59 9.62 2.48
N ARG A 99 23.66 8.94 3.63
CA ARG A 99 24.62 7.84 3.84
C ARG A 99 24.33 6.67 2.91
N LEU A 100 23.07 6.22 2.85
CA LEU A 100 22.66 5.12 1.98
C LEU A 100 22.87 5.47 0.50
N LEU A 101 22.53 6.70 0.11
CA LEU A 101 22.74 7.21 -1.24
C LEU A 101 24.22 7.26 -1.59
N GLY A 102 25.07 7.78 -0.69
CA GLY A 102 26.52 7.79 -0.87
C GLY A 102 27.11 6.40 -1.05
N ASP A 103 26.70 5.44 -0.21
CA ASP A 103 27.14 4.05 -0.29
C ASP A 103 26.67 3.36 -1.58
N ALA A 104 25.50 3.74 -2.13
CA ALA A 104 24.98 3.23 -3.40
C ALA A 104 25.74 3.81 -4.60
N ILE A 105 25.96 5.12 -4.62
CA ILE A 105 26.65 5.82 -5.72
C ILE A 105 28.15 5.43 -5.77
N ALA A 106 28.79 5.20 -4.62
CA ALA A 106 30.19 4.78 -4.57
C ALA A 106 30.48 3.44 -5.26
N ARG A 107 29.44 2.66 -5.58
CA ARG A 107 29.54 1.39 -6.30
C ARG A 107 29.26 1.51 -7.79
N TRP A 108 28.85 2.70 -8.26
CA TRP A 108 28.66 2.90 -9.68
C TRP A 108 30.00 2.82 -10.40
N PRO A 109 30.09 2.07 -11.51
CA PRO A 109 31.27 2.12 -12.34
C PRO A 109 31.43 3.55 -12.87
N ASP A 110 32.63 4.12 -12.76
CA ASP A 110 32.96 5.35 -13.50
C ASP A 110 32.75 5.09 -15.00
N PRO A 111 32.27 6.10 -15.76
CA PRO A 111 32.07 5.98 -17.20
C PRO A 111 33.36 5.67 -17.98
#